data_AF-A0A089HRV8-F1
#
_entry.id   AF-A0A089HRV8-F1
#
_cell.length_a   1.000
_cell.length_b   1.000
_cell.length_c   1.000
_cell.angle_alpha   90.00
_cell.angle_beta   90.00
_cell.angle_gamma   90.00
#
_symmetry.space_group_name_H-M   'P 1'
#
loop_
_entity.id
_entity.type
_entity.pdbx_description
1 polymer ?
#
loop_
_entity_poly.entity_id
_entity_poly.type
_entity_poly.pdbx_seq_one_letter_code
_entity_poly.pdbx_strand_id
1 'polypeptide(L)'
;MASLVRALRDPKKWLTVWNGIGMPLISLVFQVFFLMFLTIFGGFTLLFSPHLFWDIPSGTPAGWRLTMIRSYFLAFGALYALVWCGYWWMLRALNSSNKIPAFPVHVLAAWLPLLGVLYFADPVSYPDAMIPISAAQITFEMSTAMTAAALFPFYSAAVYLFVLSPPARTGWKIGRLLGLGIIFAGVSLYLLSVFWHIAPSIYKGIAGFPTR
;
A
#
# COMPACT_ATOMS: atom_id res chain seq x y z
N MET A 1 -25.03 -20.49 -15.09
CA MET A 1 -24.33 -19.97 -16.29
C MET A 1 -25.25 -19.28 -17.31
N ALA A 2 -26.47 -19.77 -17.60
CA ALA A 2 -27.40 -19.12 -18.54
C ALA A 2 -27.87 -17.69 -18.15
N SER A 3 -27.79 -17.30 -16.87
CA SER A 3 -28.19 -15.95 -16.42
C SER A 3 -27.13 -14.88 -16.72
N LEU A 4 -25.84 -15.23 -16.75
CA LEU A 4 -24.75 -14.28 -16.95
C LEU A 4 -24.64 -13.87 -18.43
N VAL A 5 -24.81 -14.84 -19.33
CA VAL A 5 -24.88 -14.61 -20.79
C VAL A 5 -26.10 -13.75 -21.16
N ARG A 6 -27.23 -13.92 -20.47
CA ARG A 6 -28.45 -13.12 -20.70
C ARG A 6 -28.34 -11.71 -20.10
N ALA A 7 -27.62 -11.54 -18.99
CA ALA A 7 -27.31 -10.24 -18.38
C ALA A 7 -26.33 -9.40 -19.23
N LEU A 8 -25.42 -10.04 -19.97
CA LEU A 8 -24.49 -9.37 -20.88
C LEU A 8 -25.16 -8.80 -22.15
N ARG A 9 -26.42 -9.17 -22.44
CA ARG A 9 -27.17 -8.72 -23.62
C ARG A 9 -27.91 -7.39 -23.42
N ASP A 10 -28.11 -6.98 -22.16
CA ASP A 10 -28.73 -5.69 -21.80
C ASP A 10 -27.61 -4.69 -21.46
N PRO A 11 -27.42 -3.62 -22.25
CA PRO A 11 -26.31 -2.69 -22.08
C PRO A 11 -26.29 -2.01 -20.70
N LYS A 12 -27.45 -1.82 -20.06
CA LYS A 12 -27.51 -1.25 -18.71
C LYS A 12 -27.01 -2.26 -17.66
N LYS A 13 -27.42 -3.52 -17.76
CA LYS A 13 -26.95 -4.59 -16.86
C LYS A 13 -25.47 -4.90 -17.07
N TRP A 14 -25.01 -4.91 -18.32
CA TRP A 14 -23.59 -5.04 -18.64
C TRP A 14 -22.78 -3.94 -17.95
N LEU A 15 -23.22 -2.67 -18.04
CA LEU A 15 -22.53 -1.54 -17.42
C LEU A 15 -22.47 -1.67 -15.89
N THR A 16 -23.57 -2.14 -15.27
CA THR A 16 -23.60 -2.40 -13.82
C THR A 16 -22.62 -3.50 -13.42
N VAL A 17 -22.56 -4.61 -14.16
CA VAL A 17 -21.62 -5.71 -13.91
C VAL A 17 -20.17 -5.25 -14.14
N TRP A 18 -19.92 -4.51 -15.21
CA TRP A 18 -18.61 -3.94 -15.51
C TRP A 18 -18.12 -3.02 -14.39
N ASN A 19 -18.97 -2.11 -13.93
CA ASN A 19 -18.63 -1.17 -12.84
C ASN A 19 -18.52 -1.85 -11.47
N GLY A 20 -19.29 -2.92 -11.23
CA GLY A 20 -19.30 -3.62 -9.95
C GLY A 20 -18.23 -4.71 -9.81
N ILE A 21 -17.76 -5.29 -10.93
CA ILE A 21 -16.86 -6.45 -10.92
C ILE A 21 -15.63 -6.21 -11.80
N GLY A 22 -15.83 -5.84 -13.07
CA GLY A 22 -14.73 -5.70 -14.02
C GLY A 22 -13.73 -4.61 -13.62
N MET A 23 -14.23 -3.41 -13.31
CA MET A 23 -13.42 -2.25 -12.95
C MET A 23 -12.68 -2.44 -11.60
N PRO A 24 -13.30 -3.00 -10.53
CA PRO A 24 -12.57 -3.39 -9.32
C PRO A 24 -11.49 -4.45 -9.56
N LEU A 25 -11.71 -5.40 -10.47
CA LEU A 25 -10.69 -6.40 -10.82
C LEU A 25 -9.44 -5.75 -11.43
N ILE A 26 -9.60 -4.67 -12.19
CA ILE A 26 -8.48 -3.86 -12.67
C ILE A 26 -7.72 -3.23 -11.49
N SER A 27 -8.41 -2.77 -10.45
CA SER A 27 -7.75 -2.23 -9.23
C SER A 27 -6.93 -3.29 -8.49
N LEU A 28 -7.43 -4.52 -8.44
CA LEU A 28 -6.70 -5.66 -7.88
C LEU A 28 -5.45 -5.95 -8.72
N VAL A 29 -5.59 -6.11 -10.03
CA VAL A 29 -4.48 -6.39 -10.94
C VAL A 29 -3.42 -5.28 -10.88
N PHE A 30 -3.87 -4.02 -10.91
CA PHE A 30 -3.00 -2.86 -10.77
C PHE A 30 -2.20 -2.91 -9.47
N GLN A 31 -2.85 -3.22 -8.34
CA GLN A 31 -2.16 -3.33 -7.07
C GLN A 31 -1.10 -4.44 -7.08
N VAL A 32 -1.39 -5.60 -7.65
CA VAL A 32 -0.42 -6.71 -7.73
C VAL A 32 0.84 -6.27 -8.48
N PHE A 33 0.67 -5.66 -9.67
CA PHE A 33 1.80 -5.17 -10.45
C PHE A 33 2.53 -4.03 -9.75
N PHE A 34 1.81 -3.14 -9.07
CA PHE A 34 2.42 -2.02 -8.37
C PHE A 34 3.23 -2.48 -7.15
N LEU A 35 2.74 -3.48 -6.41
CA LEU A 35 3.48 -4.11 -5.32
C LEU A 35 4.75 -4.81 -5.83
N MET A 36 4.66 -5.58 -6.92
CA MET A 36 5.85 -6.19 -7.55
C MET A 36 6.89 -5.14 -7.93
N PHE A 37 6.45 -4.04 -8.56
CA PHE A 37 7.32 -2.92 -8.90
C PHE A 37 7.99 -2.33 -7.64
N LEU A 38 7.23 -2.08 -6.58
CA LEU A 38 7.77 -1.51 -5.34
C LEU A 38 8.73 -2.46 -4.62
N THR A 39 8.49 -3.77 -4.64
CA THR A 39 9.42 -4.75 -4.07
C THR A 39 10.73 -4.78 -4.85
N ILE A 40 10.68 -4.82 -6.19
CA ILE A 40 11.88 -4.84 -7.03
C ILE A 40 12.64 -3.51 -6.91
N PHE A 41 11.94 -2.39 -7.04
CA PHE A 41 12.53 -1.05 -6.97
C PHE A 41 13.05 -0.75 -5.56
N GLY A 42 12.29 -1.08 -4.52
CA GLY A 42 12.71 -0.97 -3.12
C GLY A 42 13.94 -1.81 -2.83
N GLY A 43 13.92 -3.10 -3.19
CA GLY A 43 15.08 -3.98 -3.09
C GLY A 43 16.30 -3.40 -3.80
N PHE A 44 16.14 -2.91 -5.02
CA PHE A 44 17.21 -2.25 -5.78
C PHE A 44 17.78 -1.03 -5.07
N THR A 45 16.94 -0.15 -4.50
CA THR A 45 17.44 1.01 -3.73
C THR A 45 18.19 0.62 -2.47
N LEU A 46 17.78 -0.47 -1.81
CA LEU A 46 18.44 -0.97 -0.61
C LEU A 46 19.81 -1.61 -0.91
N LEU A 47 20.04 -2.10 -2.13
CA LEU A 47 21.37 -2.57 -2.56
C LEU A 47 22.44 -1.45 -2.52
N PHE A 48 22.05 -0.19 -2.64
CA PHE A 48 22.97 0.96 -2.50
C PHE A 48 23.18 1.40 -1.05
N SER A 49 22.57 0.73 -0.07
CA SER A 49 22.75 1.00 1.36
C SER A 49 22.80 -0.30 2.18
N PRO A 50 23.72 -1.23 1.85
CA PRO A 50 23.73 -2.57 2.44
C PRO A 50 23.85 -2.53 3.96
N HIS A 51 24.65 -1.61 4.52
CA HIS A 51 24.88 -1.47 5.96
C HIS A 51 23.77 -0.77 6.75
N LEU A 52 22.67 -0.37 6.10
CA LEU A 52 21.59 0.35 6.79
C LEU A 52 20.91 -0.53 7.85
N PHE A 53 20.79 -1.83 7.59
CA PHE A 53 20.08 -2.78 8.45
C PHE A 53 20.99 -3.76 9.22
N TRP A 54 22.27 -3.84 8.87
CA TRP A 54 23.26 -4.64 9.59
C TRP A 54 23.63 -4.03 10.94
N ASP A 55 24.00 -4.87 11.91
CA ASP A 55 24.40 -4.46 13.27
C ASP A 55 23.32 -3.69 14.05
N ILE A 56 22.05 -3.84 13.68
CA ILE A 56 20.94 -3.36 14.51
C ILE A 56 20.66 -4.45 15.55
N PRO A 57 21.03 -4.27 16.83
CA PRO A 57 20.67 -5.22 17.88
C PRO A 57 19.15 -5.30 18.00
N SER A 58 18.62 -6.39 18.57
CA SER A 58 17.18 -6.59 18.79
C SER A 58 16.55 -5.36 19.47
N GLY A 59 15.91 -4.49 18.68
CA GLY A 59 15.42 -3.18 19.11
C GLY A 59 15.22 -2.21 17.94
N THR A 60 14.57 -1.08 18.19
CA THR A 60 14.45 -0.02 17.19
C THR A 60 15.80 0.66 16.95
N PRO A 61 16.21 0.88 15.68
CA PRO A 61 17.42 1.60 15.37
C PRO A 61 17.39 3.02 15.94
N ALA A 62 18.56 3.58 16.25
CA ALA A 62 18.72 4.93 16.81
C ALA A 62 19.64 5.79 15.95
N GLY A 63 19.69 7.09 16.26
CA GLY A 63 20.59 8.05 15.60
C GLY A 63 20.35 8.17 14.10
N TRP A 64 21.43 8.29 13.32
CA TRP A 64 21.36 8.55 11.88
C TRP A 64 20.67 7.42 11.09
N ARG A 65 20.81 6.16 11.52
CA ARG A 65 20.18 5.00 10.87
C ARG A 65 18.66 5.09 10.94
N LEU A 66 18.11 5.48 12.09
CA LEU A 66 16.67 5.67 12.26
C LEU A 66 16.15 6.77 11.34
N THR A 67 16.89 7.89 11.22
CA THR A 67 16.52 8.98 10.32
C THR A 67 16.49 8.53 8.86
N MET A 68 17.49 7.76 8.42
CA MET A 68 17.52 7.17 7.08
C MET A 68 16.38 6.17 6.84
N ILE A 69 16.11 5.27 7.78
CA ILE A 69 14.99 4.31 7.65
C ILE A 69 13.65 5.04 7.52
N ARG A 70 13.44 6.08 8.34
CA ARG A 70 12.23 6.93 8.26
C ARG A 70 12.14 7.69 6.94
N SER A 71 13.26 8.19 6.39
CA SER A 71 13.24 8.90 5.12
C SER A 71 12.91 7.97 3.95
N TYR A 72 13.50 6.77 3.90
CA TYR A 72 13.14 5.76 2.90
C TYR A 72 11.66 5.37 3.01
N PHE A 73 11.21 5.07 4.23
CA PHE A 73 9.81 4.76 4.49
C PHE A 73 8.84 5.84 3.99
N LEU A 74 9.12 7.10 4.32
CA LEU A 74 8.31 8.23 3.88
C LEU A 74 8.37 8.44 2.36
N ALA A 75 9.53 8.27 1.73
CA ALA A 75 9.69 8.40 0.29
C ALA A 75 8.88 7.34 -0.48
N PHE A 76 8.99 6.07 -0.06
CA PHE A 76 8.19 4.97 -0.62
C PHE A 76 6.70 5.14 -0.34
N GLY A 77 6.35 5.54 0.88
CA GLY A 77 4.97 5.84 1.26
C GLY A 77 4.37 6.97 0.44
N ALA A 78 5.13 8.03 0.17
CA ALA A 78 4.72 9.14 -0.67
C ALA A 78 4.54 8.73 -2.13
N LEU A 79 5.47 7.96 -2.70
CA LEU A 79 5.35 7.39 -4.04
C LEU A 79 4.08 6.52 -4.14
N TYR A 80 3.90 5.61 -3.19
CA TYR A 80 2.71 4.74 -3.10
C TYR A 80 1.42 5.55 -3.07
N ALA A 81 1.35 6.55 -2.19
CA ALA A 81 0.19 7.42 -2.04
C ALA A 81 -0.10 8.21 -3.34
N LEU A 82 0.92 8.82 -3.95
CA LEU A 82 0.76 9.62 -5.17
C LEU A 82 0.27 8.79 -6.35
N VAL A 83 0.83 7.59 -6.56
CA VAL A 83 0.40 6.68 -7.61
C VAL A 83 -1.06 6.28 -7.42
N TRP A 84 -1.47 5.93 -6.20
CA TRP A 84 -2.86 5.62 -5.89
C TRP A 84 -3.80 6.82 -6.04
N CYS A 85 -3.38 8.02 -5.66
CA CYS A 85 -4.13 9.24 -5.90
C CYS A 85 -4.34 9.48 -7.41
N GLY A 86 -3.30 9.28 -8.22
CA GLY A 86 -3.37 9.36 -9.68
C GLY A 86 -4.33 8.33 -10.26
N TYR A 87 -4.27 7.09 -9.77
CA TYR A 87 -5.19 6.02 -10.16
C TYR A 87 -6.65 6.36 -9.85
N TRP A 88 -6.96 6.87 -8.65
CA TRP A 88 -8.31 7.30 -8.28
C TRP A 88 -8.80 8.47 -9.15
N TRP A 89 -7.92 9.41 -9.45
CA TRP A 89 -8.25 10.51 -10.35
C TRP A 89 -8.55 10.02 -11.77
N MET A 90 -7.74 9.10 -12.30
CA MET A 90 -7.97 8.48 -13.60
C MET A 90 -9.33 7.76 -13.65
N LEU A 91 -9.63 6.89 -12.68
CA LEU A 91 -10.92 6.20 -12.61
C LEU A 91 -12.12 7.16 -12.58
N ARG A 92 -11.98 8.28 -11.86
CA ARG A 92 -13.01 9.31 -11.82
C ARG A 92 -13.18 10.01 -13.16
N ALA A 93 -12.07 10.37 -13.82
CA ALA A 93 -12.07 11.11 -15.07
C ALA A 93 -12.63 10.28 -16.24
N LEU A 94 -12.41 8.97 -16.21
CA LEU A 94 -12.93 8.04 -17.22
C LEU A 94 -14.45 7.81 -17.11
N ASN A 95 -15.09 8.24 -16.02
CA ASN A 95 -16.52 8.09 -15.86
C ASN A 95 -17.27 9.41 -16.14
N SER A 96 -18.31 9.33 -16.97
CA SER A 96 -19.13 10.48 -17.40
C SER A 96 -19.83 11.19 -16.24
N SER A 97 -20.14 10.49 -15.14
CA SER A 97 -20.72 11.11 -13.94
C SER A 97 -19.69 11.80 -13.04
N ASN A 98 -18.40 11.83 -13.43
CA ASN A 98 -17.28 12.40 -12.66
C ASN A 98 -17.21 11.87 -11.21
N LYS A 99 -17.57 10.60 -11.03
CA LYS A 99 -17.60 9.84 -9.77
C LYS A 99 -17.02 8.46 -10.03
N ILE A 100 -16.43 7.84 -9.01
CA ILE A 100 -15.97 6.46 -9.13
C ILE A 100 -17.14 5.55 -8.75
N PRO A 101 -17.69 4.75 -9.68
CA PRO A 101 -18.79 3.86 -9.38
C PRO A 101 -18.28 2.75 -8.45
N ALA A 102 -19.10 2.33 -7.48
CA ALA A 102 -18.73 1.28 -6.53
C ALA A 102 -17.35 1.47 -5.85
N PHE A 103 -16.98 2.72 -5.53
CA PHE A 103 -15.68 3.05 -4.92
C PHE A 103 -15.25 2.14 -3.75
N PRO A 104 -16.13 1.76 -2.80
CA PRO A 104 -15.75 0.83 -1.74
C PRO A 104 -15.27 -0.53 -2.26
N VAL A 105 -15.86 -1.03 -3.35
CA VAL A 105 -15.47 -2.31 -3.97
C VAL A 105 -14.09 -2.20 -4.61
N HIS A 106 -13.79 -1.08 -5.25
CA HIS A 106 -12.44 -0.79 -5.77
C HIS A 106 -11.38 -0.77 -4.66
N VAL A 107 -11.68 -0.10 -3.54
CA VAL A 107 -10.78 -0.06 -2.39
C VAL A 107 -10.59 -1.46 -1.81
N LEU A 108 -11.66 -2.24 -1.63
CA LEU A 108 -11.56 -3.62 -1.16
C LEU A 108 -10.71 -4.49 -2.11
N ALA A 109 -10.95 -4.39 -3.41
CA ALA A 109 -10.21 -5.15 -4.42
C ALA A 109 -8.72 -4.80 -4.42
N ALA A 110 -8.37 -3.53 -4.24
CA ALA A 110 -6.99 -3.07 -4.10
C ALA A 110 -6.38 -3.39 -2.71
N TRP A 111 -7.20 -3.56 -1.68
CA TRP A 111 -6.73 -3.91 -0.34
C TRP A 111 -6.38 -5.40 -0.23
N LEU A 112 -7.10 -6.27 -0.95
CA LEU A 112 -6.89 -7.72 -0.91
C LEU A 112 -5.42 -8.14 -1.18
N PRO A 113 -4.72 -7.63 -2.22
CA PRO A 113 -3.31 -7.97 -2.40
C PRO A 113 -2.40 -7.53 -1.24
N LEU A 114 -2.70 -6.42 -0.55
CA LEU A 114 -1.92 -6.01 0.64
C LEU A 114 -2.07 -7.01 1.77
N LEU A 115 -3.30 -7.47 2.03
CA LEU A 115 -3.57 -8.51 3.01
C LEU A 115 -2.95 -9.84 2.60
N GLY A 116 -2.98 -10.16 1.31
CA GLY A 116 -2.30 -11.32 0.74
C GLY A 116 -0.81 -11.28 1.01
N VAL A 117 -0.13 -10.16 0.74
CA VAL A 117 1.30 -10.00 1.07
C VAL A 117 1.56 -10.26 2.54
N LEU A 118 0.79 -9.66 3.45
CA LEU A 118 0.98 -9.91 4.89
C LEU A 118 0.78 -11.37 5.29
N TYR A 119 -0.18 -12.05 4.68
CA TYR A 119 -0.46 -13.45 4.96
C TYR A 119 0.63 -14.39 4.42
N PHE A 120 1.09 -14.16 3.18
CA PHE A 120 2.10 -15.01 2.53
C PHE A 120 3.54 -14.67 2.92
N ALA A 121 3.76 -13.50 3.51
CA ALA A 121 5.07 -13.05 3.99
C ALA A 121 5.49 -13.68 5.32
N ASP A 122 4.67 -14.53 5.94
CA ASP A 122 5.05 -15.23 7.17
C ASP A 122 6.13 -16.29 6.88
N PRO A 123 7.37 -16.11 7.39
CA PRO A 123 8.47 -17.07 7.21
C PRO A 123 8.18 -18.46 7.78
N VAL A 124 7.25 -18.58 8.73
CA VAL A 124 6.85 -19.88 9.29
C VAL A 124 5.96 -20.64 8.31
N SER A 125 5.08 -19.93 7.60
CA SER A 125 4.15 -20.49 6.64
C SER A 125 4.80 -20.75 5.26
N TYR A 126 5.78 -19.93 4.88
CA TYR A 126 6.49 -20.02 3.59
C TYR A 126 8.00 -19.73 3.75
N PRO A 127 8.79 -20.68 4.29
CA PRO A 127 10.22 -20.48 4.54
C PRO A 127 11.03 -20.21 3.26
N ASP A 128 10.61 -20.77 2.12
CA ASP A 128 11.27 -20.59 0.82
C ASP A 128 10.97 -19.24 0.14
N ALA A 129 9.95 -18.51 0.61
CA ALA A 129 9.52 -17.24 0.02
C ALA A 129 10.35 -16.04 0.52
N MET A 130 11.20 -16.24 1.54
CA MET A 130 12.02 -15.20 2.12
C MET A 130 13.50 -15.51 1.89
N ILE A 131 14.17 -14.64 1.13
CA ILE A 131 15.65 -14.53 1.11
C ILE A 131 16.02 -13.18 1.70
N PRO A 132 15.96 -13.00 3.03
CA PRO A 132 16.26 -11.72 3.64
C PRO A 132 17.72 -11.67 4.06
N ILE A 133 18.24 -10.46 4.02
CA ILE A 133 19.66 -10.19 4.30
C ILE A 133 19.87 -10.02 5.82
N SER A 134 18.89 -9.51 6.58
CA SER A 134 18.96 -9.38 8.05
C SER A 134 17.58 -9.32 8.74
N ALA A 135 17.53 -9.64 10.04
CA ALA A 135 16.31 -9.58 10.85
C ALA A 135 15.68 -8.16 10.91
N ALA A 136 16.52 -7.11 10.94
CA ALA A 136 16.06 -5.73 10.99
C ALA A 136 15.44 -5.27 9.66
N GLN A 137 15.98 -5.72 8.52
CA GLN A 137 15.41 -5.43 7.21
C GLN A 137 14.02 -6.06 7.06
N ILE A 138 13.86 -7.33 7.47
CA ILE A 138 12.55 -7.98 7.45
C ILE A 138 11.56 -7.25 8.35
N THR A 139 11.99 -6.90 9.57
CA THR A 139 11.14 -6.18 10.51
C THR A 139 10.67 -4.87 9.89
N PHE A 140 11.55 -4.16 9.19
CA PHE A 140 11.21 -2.95 8.45
C PHE A 140 10.20 -3.21 7.33
N GLU A 141 10.45 -4.21 6.47
CA GLU A 141 9.58 -4.56 5.34
C GLU A 141 8.18 -4.97 5.82
N MET A 142 8.08 -5.82 6.83
CA MET A 142 6.81 -6.23 7.43
C MET A 142 6.08 -5.06 8.07
N SER A 143 6.79 -4.22 8.84
CA SER A 143 6.18 -3.04 9.46
C SER A 143 5.68 -2.04 8.43
N THR A 144 6.39 -1.89 7.32
CA THR A 144 5.99 -1.05 6.19
C THR A 144 4.74 -1.62 5.51
N ALA A 145 4.71 -2.92 5.21
CA ALA A 145 3.55 -3.59 4.65
C ALA A 145 2.32 -3.48 5.56
N MET A 146 2.49 -3.69 6.87
CA MET A 146 1.43 -3.54 7.87
C MET A 146 0.90 -2.11 7.91
N THR A 147 1.79 -1.12 7.87
CA THR A 147 1.41 0.29 7.84
C THR A 147 0.62 0.63 6.57
N ALA A 148 1.08 0.15 5.41
CA ALA A 148 0.38 0.35 4.14
C ALA A 148 -1.00 -0.31 4.16
N ALA A 149 -1.11 -1.55 4.60
CA ALA A 149 -2.37 -2.27 4.72
C ALA A 149 -3.35 -1.59 5.68
N ALA A 150 -2.86 -1.10 6.83
CA ALA A 150 -3.69 -0.41 7.81
C ALA A 150 -4.21 0.93 7.29
N LEU A 151 -3.36 1.73 6.62
CA LEU A 151 -3.71 3.08 6.20
C LEU A 151 -4.44 3.14 4.86
N PHE A 152 -4.24 2.19 3.96
CA PHE A 152 -4.77 2.23 2.60
C PHE A 152 -6.28 2.53 2.48
N PRO A 153 -7.19 1.88 3.21
CA PRO A 153 -8.61 2.17 3.10
C PRO A 153 -8.95 3.59 3.58
N PHE A 154 -8.32 4.05 4.67
CA PHE A 154 -8.52 5.42 5.20
C PHE A 154 -7.95 6.48 4.28
N TYR A 155 -6.77 6.23 3.71
CA TYR A 155 -6.15 7.10 2.73
C TYR A 155 -7.03 7.26 1.50
N SER A 156 -7.50 6.14 0.95
CA SER A 156 -8.36 6.13 -0.24
C SER A 156 -9.68 6.88 0.03
N ALA A 157 -10.31 6.64 1.18
CA ALA A 157 -11.50 7.37 1.58
C ALA A 157 -11.24 8.88 1.73
N ALA A 158 -10.14 9.27 2.37
CA ALA A 158 -9.79 10.68 2.57
C ALA A 158 -9.51 11.40 1.24
N VAL A 159 -8.75 10.78 0.33
CA VAL A 159 -8.53 11.32 -1.02
C VAL A 159 -9.85 11.48 -1.77
N TYR A 160 -10.70 10.46 -1.73
CA TYR A 160 -12.00 10.50 -2.40
C TYR A 160 -12.89 11.63 -1.86
N LEU A 161 -12.99 11.78 -0.53
CA LEU A 161 -13.88 12.76 0.10
C LEU A 161 -13.37 14.20 0.05
N PHE A 162 -12.08 14.42 0.27
CA PHE A 162 -11.53 15.77 0.46
C PHE A 162 -10.83 16.34 -0.77
N VAL A 163 -10.21 15.48 -1.59
CA VAL A 163 -9.46 15.91 -2.78
C VAL A 163 -10.32 15.79 -4.03
N LEU A 164 -10.99 14.65 -4.21
CA LEU A 164 -11.76 14.37 -5.42
C LEU A 164 -13.18 14.95 -5.34
N SER A 165 -14.00 14.55 -4.37
CA SER A 165 -15.43 14.90 -4.32
C SER A 165 -15.77 16.40 -4.42
N PRO A 166 -15.03 17.34 -3.81
CA PRO A 166 -15.42 18.75 -3.80
C PRO A 166 -15.08 19.50 -5.12
N PRO A 167 -15.98 20.35 -5.64
CA PRO A 167 -15.67 21.27 -6.74
C PRO A 167 -14.76 22.40 -6.21
N ALA A 168 -13.46 22.14 -6.15
CA ALA A 168 -12.46 23.12 -5.73
C ALA A 168 -11.54 23.53 -6.88
N ARG A 169 -11.08 24.79 -6.88
CA ARG A 169 -10.02 25.28 -7.76
C ARG A 169 -8.74 24.46 -7.58
N THR A 170 -7.96 24.27 -8.64
CA THR A 170 -6.79 23.38 -8.67
C THR A 170 -5.79 23.65 -7.54
N GLY A 171 -5.51 24.91 -7.21
CA GLY A 171 -4.59 25.26 -6.10
C GLY A 171 -5.06 24.78 -4.72
N TRP A 172 -6.37 24.78 -4.46
CA TRP A 172 -6.92 24.28 -3.19
C TRP A 172 -6.89 22.75 -3.11
N LYS A 173 -6.99 22.05 -4.24
CA LYS A 173 -6.84 20.59 -4.28
C LYS A 173 -5.41 20.16 -3.93
N ILE A 174 -4.42 20.89 -4.43
CA ILE A 174 -3.00 20.67 -4.07
C ILE A 174 -2.80 20.91 -2.57
N GLY A 175 -3.30 22.02 -2.03
CA GLY A 175 -3.21 22.31 -0.59
C GLY A 175 -3.85 21.22 0.28
N ARG A 176 -5.02 20.70 -0.11
CA ARG A 176 -5.67 19.58 0.60
C ARG A 176 -4.90 18.27 0.50
N LEU A 177 -4.33 17.98 -0.68
CA LEU A 177 -3.50 16.80 -0.86
C LEU A 177 -2.23 16.87 -0.01
N LEU A 178 -1.58 18.04 0.05
CA LEU A 178 -0.42 18.27 0.91
C LEU A 178 -0.79 18.15 2.40
N GLY A 179 -1.89 18.75 2.82
CA GLY A 179 -2.39 18.64 4.20
C GLY A 179 -2.68 17.19 4.59
N LEU A 180 -3.35 16.43 3.72
CA LEU A 180 -3.54 14.99 3.91
C LEU A 180 -2.20 14.24 3.94
N GLY A 181 -1.27 14.58 3.05
CA GLY A 181 0.06 14.00 3.02
C GLY A 181 0.81 14.16 4.34
N ILE A 182 0.77 15.36 4.94
CA ILE A 182 1.40 15.63 6.24
C ILE A 182 0.75 14.80 7.35
N ILE A 183 -0.58 14.75 7.39
CA ILE A 183 -1.32 13.97 8.40
C ILE A 183 -0.96 12.48 8.27
N PHE A 184 -1.06 11.92 7.07
CA PHE A 184 -0.75 10.50 6.83
C PHE A 184 0.73 10.18 7.04
N ALA A 185 1.65 11.09 6.76
CA ALA A 185 3.07 10.93 7.08
C ALA A 185 3.31 10.88 8.60
N GLY A 186 2.65 11.73 9.38
CA GLY A 186 2.72 11.69 10.83
C GLY A 186 2.17 10.38 11.40
N VAL A 187 0.99 9.96 10.94
CA VAL A 187 0.36 8.70 11.37
C VAL A 187 1.19 7.50 10.93
N SER A 188 1.77 7.51 9.72
CA SER A 188 2.57 6.40 9.22
C SER A 188 3.87 6.24 9.99
N LEU A 189 4.54 7.33 10.40
CA LEU A 189 5.71 7.27 11.27
C LEU A 189 5.38 6.69 12.66
N TYR A 190 4.24 7.07 13.22
CA TYR A 190 3.75 6.50 14.47
C TYR A 190 3.47 4.99 14.32
N LEU A 191 2.72 4.60 13.29
CA LEU A 191 2.39 3.21 13.01
C LEU A 191 3.62 2.37 12.68
N LEU A 192 4.60 2.91 11.96
CA LEU A 192 5.87 2.24 11.71
C LEU A 192 6.55 1.87 13.03
N SER A 193 6.60 2.78 13.98
CA SER A 193 7.18 2.51 15.31
C SER A 193 6.38 1.44 16.05
N VAL A 194 5.05 1.48 16.01
CA VAL A 194 4.19 0.50 16.68
C VAL A 194 4.39 -0.88 16.05
N PHE A 195 4.29 -0.98 14.72
CA PHE A 195 4.43 -2.24 14.01
C PHE A 195 5.86 -2.79 14.05
N TRP A 196 6.89 -1.96 14.20
CA TRP A 196 8.25 -2.45 14.43
C TRP A 196 8.35 -3.32 15.69
N HIS A 197 7.63 -2.97 16.76
CA HIS A 197 7.63 -3.75 17.99
C HIS A 197 6.68 -4.95 17.94
N ILE A 198 5.61 -4.86 17.15
CA ILE A 198 4.59 -5.91 17.04
C ILE A 198 4.98 -6.97 15.99
N ALA A 199 5.66 -6.60 14.91
CA ALA A 199 5.97 -7.52 13.82
C ALA A 199 6.74 -8.78 14.27
N PRO A 200 7.75 -8.71 15.16
CA PRO A 200 8.43 -9.90 15.65
C PRO A 200 7.55 -10.85 16.49
N SER A 201 6.48 -10.33 17.13
CA SER A 201 5.56 -11.17 17.92
C SER A 201 4.52 -11.87 17.05
N ILE A 202 4.13 -11.25 15.94
CA ILE A 202 3.25 -11.84 14.91
C ILE A 202 4.02 -12.83 14.05
N TYR A 203 5.20 -12.43 13.56
CA TYR A 203 6.05 -13.20 12.66
C TYR A 203 7.27 -13.74 13.42
N LYS A 204 7.06 -14.81 14.21
CA LYS A 204 8.10 -15.38 15.09
C LYS A 204 9.37 -15.81 14.34
N GLY A 205 9.25 -16.15 13.05
CA GLY A 205 10.40 -16.52 12.22
C GLY A 205 11.41 -15.39 12.00
N ILE A 206 11.04 -14.11 12.26
CA ILE A 206 11.96 -12.97 12.19
C ILE A 206 13.18 -13.17 13.12
N ALA A 207 12.98 -13.78 14.30
CA ALA A 207 14.05 -14.02 15.26
C ALA A 207 15.11 -15.02 14.78
N GLY A 208 14.80 -15.81 13.74
CA GLY A 208 15.73 -16.78 13.15
C GLY A 208 16.71 -16.18 12.15
N PHE A 209 16.55 -14.91 11.75
CA PHE A 209 17.41 -14.28 10.75
C PHE A 209 18.69 -13.68 11.35
N PRO A 210 19.77 -13.59 10.54
CA PRO A 210 21.03 -13.02 11.01
C PRO A 210 20.87 -11.55 11.37
N THR A 211 21.63 -11.12 12.38
CA THR A 211 21.76 -9.72 12.80
C THR A 211 23.07 -9.08 12.35
N ARG A 212 23.99 -9.90 11.79
CA ARG A 212 25.34 -9.57 11.33
C ARG A 212 25.72 -10.38 10.09
#